data_AF-A0A5J4N336-F1
#
_entry.id   AF-A0A5J4N336-F1
#
_cell.length_a   1.000
_cell.length_b   1.000
_cell.length_c   1.000
_cell.angle_alpha   90.00
_cell.angle_beta   90.00
_cell.angle_gamma   90.00
#
_symmetry.space_group_name_H-M   'P 1'
#
loop_
_entity.id
_entity.type
_entity.pdbx_description
1 polymer ?
#
loop_
_entity_poly.entity_id
_entity_poly.type
_entity_poly.pdbx_seq_one_letter_code
_entity_poly.pdbx_strand_id
1 'polypeptide(L)'
;KKTLALTEESRITPLTVNDFKELLRSTPLNIHVENQKDERLNRLSVPIFTNNDLTLYCLLEDAKTIKARCFVYHFTVTDGSAGLPNPPCTLCTCHFKS
;
A
#
# COMPACT_ATOMS: atom_id res chain seq x y z
N LYS A 1 -19.01 -4.93 -3.70
CA LYS A 1 -17.87 -4.60 -4.58
C LYS A 1 -16.70 -4.24 -3.67
N LYS A 2 -15.53 -4.89 -3.77
CA LYS A 2 -14.35 -4.49 -2.98
C LYS A 2 -13.62 -3.41 -3.78
N THR A 3 -13.38 -2.26 -3.16
CA THR A 3 -12.62 -1.15 -3.74
C THR A 3 -11.18 -1.24 -3.25
N LEU A 4 -10.22 -1.00 -4.13
CA LEU A 4 -8.79 -1.13 -3.87
C LEU A 4 -8.08 0.08 -4.48
N ALA A 5 -7.10 0.62 -3.75
CA ALA A 5 -6.24 1.70 -4.24
C ALA A 5 -4.88 1.10 -4.60
N LEU A 6 -4.55 1.08 -5.89
CA LEU A 6 -3.27 0.58 -6.37
C LEU A 6 -2.24 1.72 -6.36
N THR A 7 -1.04 1.46 -5.84
CA THR A 7 0.06 2.41 -5.92
C THR A 7 1.29 1.70 -6.49
N GLU A 8 1.81 2.23 -7.60
CA GLU A 8 3.00 1.70 -8.28
C GLU A 8 4.15 2.71 -8.12
N GLU A 9 5.35 2.22 -7.79
CA GLU A 9 6.58 3.03 -7.66
C GLU A 9 6.44 4.24 -6.73
N SER A 10 5.62 4.10 -5.68
CA SER A 10 5.29 5.19 -4.77
C SER A 10 6.49 5.61 -3.93
N ARG A 11 6.80 6.91 -3.96
CA ARG A 11 7.83 7.52 -3.12
C ARG A 11 7.16 8.33 -2.03
N ILE A 12 7.24 7.85 -0.79
CA ILE A 12 6.71 8.58 0.36
C ILE A 12 7.76 9.62 0.77
N THR A 13 7.39 10.89 0.63
CA THR A 13 8.23 12.05 0.95
C THR A 13 7.74 12.69 2.24
N PRO A 14 8.55 13.54 2.91
CA PRO A 14 8.10 14.27 4.09
C PRO A 14 6.84 15.11 3.88
N LEU A 15 6.57 15.55 2.65
CA LEU A 15 5.36 16.30 2.29
C LEU A 15 4.10 15.42 2.25
N THR A 16 4.23 14.16 1.85
CA THR A 16 3.10 13.24 1.60
C THR A 16 2.94 12.19 2.70
N VAL A 17 3.89 12.12 3.65
CA VAL A 17 3.95 11.07 4.66
C VAL A 17 2.72 11.01 5.56
N ASN A 18 2.10 12.16 5.85
CA ASN A 18 0.89 12.21 6.66
C ASN A 18 -0.32 11.67 5.87
N ASP A 19 -0.42 11.98 4.58
CA ASP A 19 -1.47 11.44 3.72
C ASP A 19 -1.35 9.91 3.62
N PHE A 20 -0.13 9.39 3.43
CA PHE A 20 0.11 7.95 3.43
C PHE A 20 -0.17 7.30 4.78
N LYS A 21 0.14 7.97 5.89
CA LYS A 21 -0.28 7.50 7.21
C LYS A 21 -1.79 7.38 7.27
N GLU A 22 -2.55 8.39 6.85
CA GLU A 22 -4.02 8.32 6.88
C GLU A 22 -4.58 7.24 5.96
N LEU A 23 -4.07 7.16 4.72
CA LEU A 23 -4.47 6.16 3.74
C LEU A 23 -4.24 4.73 4.22
N LEU A 24 -3.12 4.48 4.91
CA LEU A 24 -2.76 3.16 5.43
C LEU A 24 -3.36 2.86 6.82
N ARG A 25 -4.16 3.76 7.40
CA ARG A 25 -4.90 3.43 8.64
C ARG A 25 -5.99 2.42 8.33
N SER A 26 -6.31 1.59 9.33
CA SER A 26 -7.46 0.68 9.27
C SER A 26 -8.81 1.40 9.51
N THR A 27 -8.89 2.71 9.25
CA THR A 27 -10.07 3.54 9.49
C THR A 27 -10.60 4.13 8.18
N PRO A 28 -11.90 4.46 8.09
CA PRO A 28 -12.44 5.17 6.93
C PRO A 28 -11.68 6.46 6.66
N LEU A 29 -11.41 6.74 5.39
CA LEU A 29 -10.68 7.91 4.93
C LEU A 29 -11.68 8.98 4.50
N ASN A 30 -11.54 10.19 5.04
CA ASN A 30 -12.30 11.34 4.54
C ASN A 30 -11.55 11.91 3.34
N ILE A 31 -12.21 11.99 2.19
CA ILE A 31 -11.66 12.59 0.99
C ILE A 31 -12.38 13.90 0.70
N HIS A 32 -11.58 14.93 0.46
CA HIS A 32 -12.07 16.17 -0.11
C HIS A 32 -11.81 16.10 -1.62
N VAL A 33 -12.88 16.15 -2.40
CA VAL A 33 -12.80 16.19 -3.87
C VAL A 33 -13.22 17.58 -4.30
N GLU A 34 -12.37 18.27 -5.06
CA GLU A 34 -12.68 19.60 -5.55
C GLU A 34 -14.01 19.63 -6.29
N ASN A 35 -14.85 20.61 -5.97
CA ASN A 35 -16.18 20.80 -6.56
C ASN A 35 -17.18 19.65 -6.31
N GLN A 36 -16.91 18.76 -5.35
CA GLN A 36 -17.83 17.73 -4.88
C GLN A 36 -18.01 17.81 -3.37
N LYS A 37 -19.07 17.18 -2.86
CA LYS A 37 -19.25 17.06 -1.41
C LYS A 37 -18.20 16.09 -0.86
N ASP A 38 -17.71 16.39 0.33
CA ASP A 38 -16.82 15.48 1.07
C ASP A 38 -17.42 14.08 1.10
N GLU A 39 -16.60 13.11 0.71
CA GLU A 39 -16.99 11.70 0.70
C GLU A 39 -16.15 10.94 1.71
N ARG A 40 -16.75 9.94 2.34
CA ARG A 40 -16.06 9.07 3.28
C ARG A 40 -15.85 7.72 2.63
N LEU A 41 -14.61 7.46 2.23
CA LEU A 41 -14.23 6.16 1.70
C LEU A 41 -14.13 5.15 2.85
N ASN A 42 -14.83 4.03 2.68
CA ASN A 42 -14.63 2.86 3.53
C ASN A 42 -13.17 2.39 3.46
N ARG A 43 -12.72 1.62 4.47
CA ARG A 43 -11.36 1.08 4.54
C ARG A 43 -10.93 0.49 3.19
N LEU A 44 -9.85 1.04 2.64
CA LEU A 44 -9.26 0.60 1.38
C LEU A 44 -8.14 -0.40 1.65
N SER A 45 -8.09 -1.47 0.85
CA SER A 45 -6.86 -2.27 0.74
C SER A 45 -5.92 -1.55 -0.22
N VAL A 46 -4.65 -1.40 0.16
CA VAL A 46 -3.64 -0.64 -0.59
C VAL A 46 -2.44 -1.52 -0.90
N PRO A 47 -2.42 -2.24 -2.04
CA PRO A 47 -1.21 -2.88 -2.52
C PRO A 47 -0.24 -1.83 -3.06
N ILE A 48 1.00 -1.92 -2.59
CA ILE A 48 2.11 -1.05 -3.00
C ILE A 48 3.19 -1.94 -3.62
N PHE A 49 3.58 -1.62 -4.85
CA PHE A 49 4.68 -2.28 -5.54
C PHE A 49 5.84 -1.30 -5.72
N THR A 50 7.02 -1.67 -5.24
CA THR A 50 8.22 -0.84 -5.31
C THR A 50 9.46 -1.72 -5.32
N ASN A 51 10.47 -1.29 -6.08
CA ASN A 51 11.80 -1.90 -6.09
C ASN A 51 12.76 -1.25 -5.08
N ASN A 52 12.31 -0.17 -4.43
CA ASN A 52 13.08 0.60 -3.44
C ASN A 52 12.42 0.55 -2.07
N ASP A 53 13.18 0.84 -0.99
CA ASP A 53 12.58 1.01 0.33
C ASP A 53 11.52 2.11 0.29
N LEU A 54 10.27 1.72 0.56
CA LEU A 54 9.10 2.60 0.53
C LEU A 54 9.27 3.87 1.39
N THR A 55 10.04 3.76 2.47
CA THR A 55 10.23 4.83 3.45
C THR A 55 11.60 5.49 3.34
N LEU A 56 12.31 5.34 2.21
CA LEU A 56 13.67 5.86 2.00
C LEU A 56 13.81 7.35 2.36
N TYR A 57 12.80 8.15 2.07
CA TYR A 57 12.80 9.61 2.29
C TYR A 57 12.04 10.04 3.55
N CYS A 58 11.61 9.09 4.38
CA CYS A 58 10.88 9.37 5.61
C CYS A 58 11.83 9.57 6.78
N LEU A 59 11.43 10.39 7.77
CA LEU A 59 12.09 10.39 9.07
C LEU A 59 11.87 9.05 9.76
N LEU A 60 12.78 8.69 10.68
CA LEU A 60 12.80 7.37 11.32
C LEU A 60 11.45 6.97 11.97
N GLU A 61 10.81 7.90 12.68
CA GLU A 61 9.53 7.63 13.36
C GLU A 61 8.38 7.46 12.37
N ASP A 62 8.41 8.19 11.25
CA ASP A 62 7.43 8.06 10.20
C ASP A 62 7.59 6.74 9.45
N ALA A 63 8.84 6.36 9.15
CA ALA A 63 9.17 5.10 8.53
C ALA A 63 8.67 3.91 9.36
N LYS A 64 8.90 3.93 10.68
CA LYS A 64 8.35 2.93 11.61
C LYS A 64 6.83 2.88 11.56
N THR A 65 6.18 4.05 11.59
CA THR A 65 4.72 4.15 11.58
C THR A 65 4.11 3.60 10.28
N ILE A 66 4.70 3.89 9.13
CA ILE A 66 4.25 3.38 7.83
C ILE A 66 4.46 1.87 7.77
N LYS A 67 5.68 1.38 8.07
CA LYS A 67 6.01 -0.06 7.99
C LYS A 67 5.15 -0.91 8.93
N ALA A 68 4.81 -0.41 10.13
CA ALA A 68 3.93 -1.10 11.07
C ALA A 68 2.49 -1.31 10.55
N ARG A 69 2.08 -0.60 9.48
CA ARG A 69 0.76 -0.73 8.85
C ARG A 69 0.78 -1.58 7.58
N CYS A 70 1.96 -2.05 7.17
CA CYS A 70 2.15 -2.80 5.94
C CYS A 70 2.45 -4.27 6.25
N PHE A 71 1.95 -5.16 5.39
CA PHE A 71 2.50 -6.50 5.24
C PHE A 71 3.49 -6.47 4.08
N VAL A 72 4.78 -6.69 4.36
CA VAL A 72 5.85 -6.57 3.38
C VAL A 72 6.24 -7.95 2.86
N TYR A 73 6.24 -8.11 1.54
CA TYR A 73 6.71 -9.30 0.85
C TYR A 73 7.89 -8.91 -0.05
N HIS A 74 8.95 -9.72 -0.03
CA HIS A 74 10.12 -9.53 -0.87
C HIS A 74 10.13 -10.59 -1.98
N PHE A 75 10.00 -10.13 -3.22
CA PHE A 75 10.10 -10.99 -4.39
C PHE A 75 11.52 -10.90 -4.95
N THR A 76 12.29 -11.98 -4.83
CA THR A 76 13.69 -12.05 -5.27
C THR A 76 13.88 -12.93 -6.51
N VAL A 77 12.85 -13.65 -6.90
CA VAL A 77 12.85 -14.57 -8.03
C VAL A 77 12.45 -13.80 -9.29
N THR A 78 13.34 -13.75 -10.27
CA THR A 78 13.07 -13.07 -11.55
C THR A 78 12.13 -13.90 -12.42
N ASP A 79 11.33 -13.18 -13.19
CA ASP A 79 10.47 -13.67 -14.25
C ASP A 79 11.25 -14.59 -15.22
N GLY A 80 10.67 -15.77 -15.49
CA GLY A 80 11.27 -16.80 -16.35
C GLY A 80 12.26 -17.75 -15.65
N SER A 81 12.53 -17.57 -14.37
CA SER A 81 13.37 -18.52 -13.62
C SER A 81 12.62 -19.83 -13.30
N ALA A 82 13.35 -20.94 -13.21
CA ALA A 82 12.79 -22.26 -12.91
C ALA A 82 12.14 -22.36 -11.52
N GLY A 83 12.34 -21.37 -10.65
CA GLY A 83 11.76 -21.29 -9.32
C GLY A 83 10.37 -20.64 -9.27
N LEU A 84 9.86 -20.10 -10.40
CA LEU A 84 8.52 -19.54 -10.45
C LEU A 84 7.45 -20.64 -10.50
N PRO A 85 6.42 -20.58 -9.63
CA PRO A 85 5.28 -21.47 -9.77
C PRO A 85 4.58 -21.25 -11.11
N ASN A 86 4.08 -22.34 -11.70
CA ASN A 86 3.32 -22.28 -12.94
C ASN A 86 2.04 -21.44 -12.74
N PRO A 87 1.70 -20.53 -13.67
CA PRO A 87 0.49 -19.73 -13.55
C PRO A 87 -0.79 -20.59 -13.57
N PRO A 88 -1.90 -20.12 -12.97
CA PRO A 88 -2.09 -18.81 -12.34
C PRO A 88 -1.69 -18.77 -10.86
N CYS A 89 -0.67 -17.96 -10.53
CA CYS A 89 -0.29 -17.66 -9.17
C CYS A 89 -1.24 -16.57 -8.64
N THR A 90 -2.28 -16.97 -7.91
CA THR A 90 -3.31 -16.02 -7.46
C THR A 90 -2.90 -15.39 -6.13
N LEU A 91 -2.67 -14.09 -6.10
CA LEU A 91 -2.42 -13.33 -4.87
C LEU A 91 -3.73 -13.22 -4.08
N CYS A 92 -3.95 -14.13 -3.12
CA CYS A 92 -5.20 -14.18 -2.37
C CYS A 92 -5.20 -13.15 -1.23
N THR A 93 -6.10 -12.17 -1.32
CA THR A 93 -6.35 -11.21 -0.24
C THR A 93 -7.01 -11.83 1.01
N CYS A 94 -7.26 -13.14 1.01
CA CYS A 94 -7.81 -13.86 2.15
C CYS A 94 -6.89 -13.87 3.39
N HIS A 95 -5.59 -13.63 3.22
CA HIS A 95 -4.65 -13.43 4.33
C HIS A 95 -4.85 -12.11 5.10
N PHE A 96 -5.61 -11.15 4.56
CA PHE A 96 -5.89 -9.86 5.21
C PHE A 96 -7.10 -9.90 6.17
N LYS A 97 -7.63 -11.09 6.48
CA LYS A 97 -8.64 -11.28 7.55
C LYS A 97 -7.93 -11.61 8.86
N SER A 98 -7.71 -10.59 9.70
CA SER A 98 -7.55 -10.72 11.15
C SER A 98 -8.43 -9.68 11.83
#